data_AF-A0A1I6SNK9-F1
#
_entry.id   AF-A0A1I6SNK9-F1
#
_cell.length_a   1.000
_cell.length_b   1.000
_cell.length_c   1.000
_cell.angle_alpha   90.00
_cell.angle_beta   90.00
_cell.angle_gamma   90.00
#
_symmetry.space_group_name_H-M   'P 1'
#
loop_
_entity.id
_entity.type
_entity.pdbx_description
1 polymer ?
#
loop_
_entity_poly.entity_id
_entity_poly.type
_entity_poly.pdbx_seq_one_letter_code
_entity_poly.pdbx_strand_id
1 'polypeptide(L)' 'MAARVTEIVDRAGDALRAAALGLMPAPAPVPVRVRARGPRRQD' A
#
# COMPACT_ATOMS: atom_id res chain seq x y z
N MET A 1 26.88 4.90 -12.46
CA MET A 1 25.66 5.56 -11.93
C MET A 1 24.47 5.40 -12.89
N ALA A 2 24.63 5.73 -14.18
CA ALA A 2 23.57 5.57 -15.20
C ALA A 2 22.93 4.16 -15.24
N ALA A 3 23.73 3.09 -15.21
CA ALA A 3 23.21 1.71 -15.23
C ALA A 3 22.25 1.38 -14.08
N ARG A 4 22.50 1.90 -12.87
CA ARG A 4 21.60 1.68 -11.72
C ARG A 4 20.29 2.44 -11.86
N VAL A 5 20.32 3.64 -12.46
CA VAL A 5 19.12 4.44 -12.69
C VAL A 5 18.23 3.73 -13.71
N THR A 6 18.80 3.21 -14.80
CA THR A 6 18.07 2.42 -15.80
C THR A 6 17.40 1.21 -15.17
N GLU A 7 18.13 0.43 -14.36
CA GLU A 7 17.59 -0.75 -13.67
C GLU A 7 16.41 -0.41 -12.72
N ILE A 8 16.47 0.75 -12.04
CA ILE A 8 15.38 1.22 -11.18
C ILE A 8 14.15 1.61 -12.03
N VAL A 9 14.36 2.34 -13.12
CA VAL A 9 13.29 2.78 -14.01
C VAL A 9 12.60 1.59 -14.67
N ASP A 10 13.37 0.61 -15.13
CA ASP A 10 12.82 -0.60 -15.76
C ASP A 10 11.95 -1.38 -14.78
N ARG A 11 12.44 -1.61 -13.55
CA ARG A 11 11.66 -2.27 -12.49
C ARG A 11 10.40 -1.50 -12.12
N ALA A 12 10.47 -0.18 -12.06
CA ALA A 12 9.31 0.66 -11.77
C ALA A 12 8.28 0.60 -12.91
N GLY A 13 8.74 0.59 -14.17
CA GLY A 13 7.90 0.44 -15.35
C GLY A 13 7.18 -0.91 -15.39
N ASP A 14 7.90 -1.99 -15.11
CA ASP A 14 7.32 -3.34 -15.05
C ASP A 14 6.27 -3.47 -13.95
N ALA A 15 6.54 -2.92 -12.76
CA ALA A 15 5.58 -2.90 -11.66
C ALA A 15 4.32 -2.10 -12.00
N LEU A 16 4.48 -0.93 -12.64
CA LEU A 16 3.35 -0.11 -13.09
C LEU A 16 2.52 -0.83 -14.15
N ARG A 17 3.17 -1.49 -15.11
CA ARG A 17 2.50 -2.27 -16.15
C ARG A 17 1.74 -3.46 -15.55
N ALA A 18 2.34 -4.17 -14.61
CA ALA A 18 1.68 -5.28 -13.92
C ALA A 18 0.45 -4.80 -13.11
N ALA A 19 0.55 -3.65 -12.46
CA ALA A 19 -0.58 -3.03 -11.76
C ALA A 19 -1.71 -2.62 -12.73
N ALA A 20 -1.38 -2.00 -13.86
CA ALA A 20 -2.35 -1.61 -14.88
C ALA A 20 -3.09 -2.80 -15.51
N LEU A 21 -2.42 -3.95 -15.62
CA LEU A 21 -3.00 -5.20 -16.11
C LEU A 21 -3.73 -6.01 -15.02
N GLY A 22 -3.78 -5.52 -13.78
CA GLY A 22 -4.41 -6.23 -12.67
C GLY A 22 -3.69 -7.53 -12.27
N LEU A 23 -2.40 -7.66 -12.61
CA LEU A 23 -1.57 -8.84 -12.30
C LEU A 23 -0.96 -8.76 -10.89
N MET A 24 -1.24 -7.69 -10.15
CA MET A 24 -0.80 -7.50 -8.77
C MET A 24 -1.89 -7.91 -7.78
N PRO A 25 -1.56 -8.68 -6.73
CA PRO A 25 -2.53 -9.05 -5.72
C PRO A 25 -3.05 -7.80 -5.00
N ALA A 26 -4.37 -7.68 -4.89
CA ALA A 26 -4.97 -6.63 -4.08
C ALA A 26 -4.61 -6.85 -2.60
N PRO A 27 -4.27 -5.79 -1.84
CA PRO A 27 -4.08 -5.92 -0.41
C PRO A 27 -5.38 -6.39 0.25
N ALA A 28 -5.26 -7.39 1.12
CA ALA A 28 -6.41 -7.92 1.84
C ALA A 28 -7.00 -6.84 2.77
N PRO A 29 -8.34 -6.70 2.87
CA PRO A 29 -8.95 -5.82 3.86
C PRO A 29 -8.51 -6.21 5.28
N VAL A 30 -7.98 -5.23 6.03
CA VAL A 30 -7.60 -5.42 7.43
C VAL A 30 -8.70 -4.83 8.32
N PRO A 31 -9.34 -5.62 9.21
CA PRO A 31 -10.34 -5.09 10.13
C PRO A 31 -9.75 -4.06 11.09
N VAL A 32 -10.25 -2.83 11.06
CA VAL A 32 -9.85 -1.76 11.99
C VAL A 32 -10.76 -1.80 13.22
N ARG A 33 -10.19 -2.06 14.40
CA ARG A 33 -10.93 -2.00 15.68
C ARG A 33 -10.84 -0.60 16.27
N VAL A 34 -11.96 0.11 16.34
CA VAL A 34 -12.05 1.40 17.04
C VAL A 34 -12.48 1.15 18.49
N ARG A 35 -11.68 1.61 19.47
CA ARG A 35 -12.12 1.65 20.86
C ARG A 35 -12.93 2.93 21.08
N ALA A 36 -14.21 2.78 21.40
CA ALA A 36 -15.01 3.91 21.86
C ALA A 36 -14.50 4.38 23.23
N ARG A 37 -14.10 5.65 23.35
CA ARG A 37 -13.84 6.26 24.64
C ARG A 37 -15.20 6.51 25.29
N GLY A 38 -15.56 5.67 26.26
CA GLY A 38 -16.82 5.83 27.00
C GLY A 38 -16.88 7.19 27.71
N PRO A 39 -18.09 7.74 27.93
CA PRO A 39 -18.24 9.00 28.66
C PRO A 39 -17.66 8.80 30.07
N ARG A 40 -16.69 9.64 30.43
CA ARG A 40 -16.25 9.76 31.83
C ARG A 40 -17.45 10.30 32.60
N ARG A 41 -18.07 9.43 33.40
CA ARG A 41 -19.04 9.83 34.41
C ARG A 41 -18.30 10.77 35.37
N GLN A 42 -18.63 12.05 35.31
CA GLN A 42 -18.27 13.03 36.32
C GLN A 42 -19.31 12.88 37.42
N ASP A 43 -18.89 12.30 38.55
CA ASP A 43 -19.58 12.40 39.83
C ASP A 43 -19.09 13.67 40.55
#